data_AF-A0A2D9T4T4-F1
#
_entry.id   AF-A0A2D9T4T4-F1
#
_cell.length_a   1.000
_cell.length_b   1.000
_cell.length_c   1.000
_cell.angle_alpha   90.00
_cell.angle_beta   90.00
_cell.angle_gamma   90.00
#
_symmetry.space_group_name_H-M   'P 1'
#
loop_
_entity.id
_entity.type
_entity.pdbx_description
1 polymer ?
#
loop_
_entity_poly.entity_id
_entity_poly.type
_entity_poly.pdbx_seq_one_letter_code
_entity_poly.pdbx_strand_id
1 'polypeptide(L)'
;MDTVCRTGSGDLCDPDEVCDGTALACPEDTVAAAATECRASAGDCDVAEVCSGVASEACPVDVVAAGGTVCCASAGPCDVADRCDGTRVACPADAFRPATRVCRPAGFPLNGAGVPYRVGTGDCDVPEMCTGSSADCPADVVEPATTVCRPSAGVCDTHAETCTGGSKSCPADVSAAVVCRGSAGSCDLPRSVIPRASTTPTARPTTTRR
;
A
#
# COMPACT_ATOMS: atom_id res chain seq x y z
N MET A 1 6.87 -44.13 -49.65
CA MET A 1 6.88 -44.76 -48.32
C MET A 1 7.88 -43.95 -47.54
N ASP A 2 7.35 -43.07 -46.73
CA ASP A 2 8.11 -42.06 -46.00
C ASP A 2 8.85 -42.78 -44.89
N THR A 3 10.16 -42.94 -45.08
CA THR A 3 11.02 -43.69 -44.16
C THR A 3 11.79 -42.69 -43.31
N VAL A 4 11.59 -42.75 -42.00
CA VAL A 4 12.41 -41.98 -41.05
C VAL A 4 13.85 -42.44 -41.19
N CYS A 5 14.74 -41.51 -41.55
CA CYS A 5 16.14 -41.77 -41.83
C CYS A 5 17.07 -41.23 -40.74
N ARG A 6 16.60 -40.22 -39.98
CA ARG A 6 17.18 -39.79 -38.70
C ARG A 6 16.02 -39.54 -37.74
N THR A 7 16.12 -40.09 -36.54
CA THR A 7 15.12 -39.93 -35.49
C THR A 7 15.48 -38.72 -34.66
N GLY A 8 14.54 -37.77 -34.58
CA GLY A 8 14.62 -36.63 -33.68
C GLY A 8 13.96 -36.94 -32.35
N SER A 9 13.45 -35.90 -31.70
CA SER A 9 12.54 -36.03 -30.56
C SER A 9 11.09 -36.36 -30.98
N GLY A 10 10.76 -36.13 -32.26
CA GLY A 10 9.44 -36.38 -32.84
C GLY A 10 8.42 -35.26 -32.60
N ASP A 11 8.87 -34.10 -32.12
CA ASP A 11 8.04 -32.91 -31.93
C ASP A 11 8.61 -31.67 -32.66
N LEU A 12 8.11 -30.48 -32.33
CA LEU A 12 8.52 -29.23 -32.97
C LEU A 12 9.99 -28.85 -32.69
N CYS A 13 10.57 -29.31 -31.59
CA CYS A 13 11.94 -28.96 -31.20
C CYS A 13 12.99 -29.71 -32.00
N ASP A 14 12.68 -30.95 -32.37
CA ASP A 14 13.51 -31.78 -33.23
C ASP A 14 12.61 -32.84 -33.91
N PRO A 15 12.04 -32.54 -35.09
CA PRO A 15 11.20 -33.45 -35.85
C PRO A 15 12.03 -34.57 -36.48
N ASP A 16 11.39 -35.71 -36.77
CA ASP A 16 12.04 -36.77 -37.54
C ASP A 16 12.37 -36.31 -38.97
N GLU A 17 13.60 -36.58 -39.45
CA GLU A 17 13.89 -36.45 -40.87
C GLU A 17 13.45 -37.68 -41.64
N VAL A 18 12.73 -37.39 -42.71
CA VAL A 18 12.09 -38.40 -43.54
C VAL A 18 12.70 -38.36 -44.94
N CYS A 19 13.07 -39.53 -45.46
CA CYS A 19 13.42 -39.67 -46.87
C CYS A 19 12.17 -39.45 -47.74
N ASP A 20 12.25 -38.49 -48.64
CA ASP A 20 11.23 -38.24 -49.68
C ASP A 20 11.25 -39.30 -50.81
N GLY A 21 12.24 -40.20 -50.78
CA GLY A 21 12.45 -41.25 -51.78
C GLY A 21 13.12 -40.77 -53.07
N THR A 22 13.57 -39.50 -53.13
CA THR A 22 14.26 -38.93 -54.30
C THR A 22 15.73 -38.66 -54.04
N ALA A 23 16.09 -38.23 -52.83
CA ALA A 23 17.47 -38.02 -52.42
C ALA A 23 18.12 -39.32 -51.88
N LEU A 24 19.42 -39.50 -52.14
CA LEU A 24 20.19 -40.63 -51.60
C LEU A 24 20.60 -40.42 -50.14
N ALA A 25 20.77 -39.16 -49.72
CA ALA A 25 21.10 -38.79 -48.34
C ALA A 25 19.83 -38.39 -47.59
N CYS A 26 19.80 -38.67 -46.29
CA CYS A 26 18.80 -38.12 -45.38
C CYS A 26 18.94 -36.57 -45.34
N PRO A 27 17.85 -35.81 -45.22
CA PRO A 27 17.91 -34.37 -44.99
C PRO A 27 18.84 -33.99 -43.82
N GLU A 28 19.31 -32.74 -43.82
CA GLU A 28 20.08 -32.23 -42.68
C GLU A 28 19.22 -32.20 -41.42
N ASP A 29 19.89 -32.35 -40.27
CA ASP A 29 19.26 -32.38 -38.94
C ASP A 29 18.66 -31.01 -38.62
N THR A 30 17.35 -30.97 -38.42
CA THR A 30 16.60 -29.73 -38.21
C THR A 30 16.25 -29.55 -36.75
N VAL A 31 17.15 -28.94 -35.98
CA VAL A 31 16.90 -28.63 -34.57
C VAL A 31 16.39 -27.19 -34.43
N ALA A 32 15.27 -27.01 -33.74
CA ALA A 32 14.75 -25.68 -33.42
C ALA A 32 15.75 -24.91 -32.54
N ALA A 33 15.88 -23.59 -32.75
CA ALA A 33 16.78 -22.79 -31.94
C ALA A 33 16.38 -22.78 -30.46
N ALA A 34 17.36 -22.63 -29.56
CA ALA A 34 17.09 -22.43 -28.14
C ALA A 34 16.12 -21.25 -27.94
N ALA A 35 15.21 -21.38 -26.97
CA ALA A 35 14.13 -20.43 -26.70
C ALA A 35 13.02 -20.34 -27.77
N THR A 36 12.99 -21.23 -28.77
CA THR A 36 11.82 -21.39 -29.66
C THR A 36 10.65 -21.95 -28.85
N GLU A 37 9.53 -21.24 -28.79
CA GLU A 37 8.33 -21.72 -28.09
C GLU A 37 7.76 -22.97 -28.77
N CYS A 38 7.69 -24.06 -28.01
CA CYS A 38 7.13 -25.33 -28.47
C CYS A 38 5.76 -25.62 -27.85
N ARG A 39 5.43 -24.94 -26.75
CA ARG A 39 4.07 -24.84 -26.22
C ARG A 39 3.84 -23.46 -25.64
N ALA A 40 2.76 -22.81 -26.09
CA ALA A 40 2.30 -21.55 -25.52
C ALA A 40 1.71 -21.75 -24.12
N SER A 41 1.86 -20.74 -23.28
CA SER A 41 1.15 -20.64 -22.00
C SER A 41 -0.38 -20.55 -22.23
N ALA A 42 -1.13 -21.32 -21.45
CA ALA A 42 -2.59 -21.40 -21.46
C ALA A 42 -3.26 -20.50 -20.41
N GLY A 43 -2.49 -19.76 -19.60
CA GLY A 43 -3.00 -18.83 -18.59
C GLY A 43 -1.89 -18.21 -17.75
N ASP A 44 -2.22 -17.22 -16.92
CA ASP A 44 -1.22 -16.43 -16.18
C ASP A 44 -0.36 -17.24 -15.19
N CYS A 45 -0.79 -18.44 -14.83
CA CYS A 45 -0.07 -19.38 -13.96
C CYS A 45 0.52 -20.57 -14.72
N ASP A 46 0.63 -20.47 -16.04
CA ASP A 46 1.20 -21.50 -16.90
C ASP A 46 2.49 -21.00 -17.56
N VAL A 47 3.52 -21.85 -17.57
CA VAL A 47 4.84 -21.49 -18.11
C VAL A 47 4.89 -21.94 -19.56
N ALA A 48 5.23 -21.05 -20.50
CA ALA A 48 5.48 -21.47 -21.87
C ALA A 48 6.77 -22.31 -21.93
N GLU A 49 6.72 -23.49 -22.56
CA GLU A 49 7.91 -24.30 -22.79
C GLU A 49 8.58 -23.92 -24.09
N VAL A 50 9.90 -23.94 -24.01
CA VAL A 50 10.77 -23.57 -25.11
C VAL A 50 11.78 -24.68 -25.36
N CYS A 51 12.12 -24.87 -26.63
CA CYS A 51 13.16 -25.80 -27.05
C CYS A 51 14.51 -25.42 -26.44
N SER A 52 15.29 -26.44 -26.10
CA SER A 52 16.65 -26.28 -25.56
C SER A 52 17.68 -25.88 -26.63
N GLY A 53 17.37 -26.11 -27.91
CA GLY A 53 18.32 -25.97 -29.01
C GLY A 53 19.29 -27.14 -29.15
N VAL A 54 19.02 -28.26 -28.49
CA VAL A 54 19.86 -29.47 -28.50
C VAL A 54 19.12 -30.56 -29.27
N ALA A 55 19.84 -31.24 -30.18
CA ALA A 55 19.31 -32.36 -30.94
C ALA A 55 18.81 -33.48 -30.00
N SER A 56 17.71 -34.11 -30.39
CA SER A 56 16.99 -35.20 -29.72
C SER A 56 16.39 -34.84 -28.36
N GLU A 57 16.45 -33.58 -27.93
CA GLU A 57 15.74 -33.10 -26.74
C GLU A 57 14.35 -32.63 -27.14
N ALA A 58 13.33 -33.31 -26.61
CA ALA A 58 11.93 -32.94 -26.80
C ALA A 58 11.61 -31.58 -26.20
N CYS A 59 10.47 -31.01 -26.60
CA CYS A 59 9.84 -29.93 -25.88
C CYS A 59 9.71 -30.32 -24.40
N PRO A 60 10.14 -29.45 -23.46
CA PRO A 60 9.98 -29.73 -22.04
C PRO A 60 8.54 -30.10 -21.67
N VAL A 61 8.38 -30.89 -20.61
CA VAL A 61 7.04 -31.25 -20.11
C VAL A 61 6.28 -29.99 -19.67
N ASP A 62 4.97 -30.01 -19.88
CA ASP A 62 4.05 -28.95 -19.43
C ASP A 62 4.16 -28.73 -17.91
N VAL A 63 4.53 -27.51 -17.50
CA VAL A 63 4.64 -27.12 -16.11
C VAL A 63 3.88 -25.83 -15.80
N VAL A 64 3.15 -25.87 -14.70
CA VAL A 64 2.55 -24.68 -14.11
C VAL A 64 3.57 -23.88 -13.30
N ALA A 65 3.35 -22.57 -13.20
CA ALA A 65 4.17 -21.69 -12.39
C ALA A 65 4.16 -22.13 -10.92
N ALA A 66 5.30 -22.02 -10.25
CA ALA A 66 5.44 -22.45 -8.86
C ALA A 66 4.44 -21.74 -7.93
N GLY A 67 4.00 -22.44 -6.89
CA GLY A 67 3.13 -21.87 -5.86
C GLY A 67 3.70 -20.59 -5.25
N GLY A 68 2.88 -19.55 -5.16
CA GLY A 68 3.29 -18.22 -4.67
C GLY A 68 3.75 -17.25 -5.75
N THR A 69 3.93 -17.68 -7.00
CA THR A 69 4.18 -16.78 -8.14
C THR A 69 3.04 -15.80 -8.29
N VAL A 70 3.32 -14.50 -8.33
CA VAL A 70 2.29 -13.45 -8.49
C VAL A 70 1.82 -13.46 -9.93
N CYS A 71 0.53 -13.72 -10.15
CA CYS A 71 -0.10 -13.70 -11.47
C CYS A 71 -0.93 -12.44 -11.70
N CYS A 72 -1.49 -11.84 -10.64
CA CYS A 72 -2.08 -10.51 -10.68
C CYS A 72 -1.50 -9.65 -9.55
N ALA A 73 -0.96 -8.49 -9.90
CA ALA A 73 -0.45 -7.56 -8.91
C ALA A 73 -1.61 -6.86 -8.19
N SER A 74 -1.39 -6.50 -6.92
CA SER A 74 -2.37 -5.74 -6.15
C SER A 74 -2.65 -4.38 -6.79
N ALA A 75 -3.91 -4.07 -7.07
CA ALA A 75 -4.38 -2.85 -7.71
C ALA A 75 -4.56 -1.67 -6.72
N GLY A 76 -4.55 -1.93 -5.40
CA GLY A 76 -4.74 -0.89 -4.40
C GLY A 76 -4.51 -1.37 -2.96
N PRO A 77 -4.60 -0.46 -1.96
CA PRO A 77 -4.32 -0.77 -0.55
C PRO A 77 -5.28 -1.80 0.05
N CYS A 78 -6.47 -1.96 -0.55
CA CYS A 78 -7.48 -2.92 -0.14
C CYS A 78 -7.47 -4.22 -0.94
N ASP A 79 -6.46 -4.39 -1.78
CA ASP A 79 -6.34 -5.55 -2.64
C ASP A 79 -5.27 -6.54 -2.14
N VAL A 80 -5.42 -7.81 -2.50
CA VAL A 80 -4.45 -8.87 -2.27
C VAL A 80 -3.93 -9.33 -3.62
N ALA A 81 -2.61 -9.21 -3.83
CA ALA A 81 -2.01 -9.77 -5.04
C ALA A 81 -2.31 -11.27 -5.15
N ASP A 82 -2.87 -11.67 -6.28
CA ASP A 82 -3.20 -13.05 -6.57
C ASP A 82 -1.96 -13.85 -6.93
N ARG A 83 -1.95 -15.10 -6.47
CA ARG A 83 -0.80 -15.98 -6.60
C ARG A 83 -1.23 -17.34 -7.11
N CYS A 84 -0.42 -17.89 -7.99
CA CYS A 84 -0.52 -19.26 -8.45
C CYS A 84 -0.43 -20.22 -7.26
N ASP A 85 -1.22 -21.28 -7.31
CA ASP A 85 -1.21 -22.34 -6.29
C ASP A 85 -0.21 -23.46 -6.60
N GLY A 86 0.44 -23.42 -7.77
CA GLY A 86 1.34 -24.47 -8.24
C GLY A 86 0.65 -25.68 -8.86
N THR A 87 -0.65 -25.58 -9.18
CA THR A 87 -1.45 -26.69 -9.71
C THR A 87 -2.39 -26.29 -10.85
N ARG A 88 -2.78 -25.01 -10.95
CA ARG A 88 -3.70 -24.51 -11.98
C ARG A 88 -3.00 -23.52 -12.92
N VAL A 89 -3.39 -23.57 -14.20
CA VAL A 89 -2.92 -22.65 -15.26
C VAL A 89 -3.53 -21.25 -15.15
N ALA A 90 -4.73 -21.14 -14.58
CA ALA A 90 -5.41 -19.86 -14.38
C ALA A 90 -4.99 -19.23 -13.05
N CYS A 91 -4.84 -17.91 -13.05
CA CYS A 91 -4.77 -17.12 -11.81
C CYS A 91 -6.08 -17.31 -11.02
N PRO A 92 -6.05 -17.39 -9.67
CA PRO A 92 -7.28 -17.44 -8.88
C PRO A 92 -8.12 -16.17 -9.08
N ALA A 93 -9.38 -16.23 -8.65
CA ALA A 93 -10.24 -15.06 -8.65
C ALA A 93 -9.74 -14.02 -7.65
N ASP A 94 -9.91 -12.75 -8.03
CA ASP A 94 -9.47 -11.57 -7.29
C ASP A 94 -9.94 -11.59 -5.82
N ALA A 95 -9.03 -11.28 -4.92
CA ALA A 95 -9.22 -11.37 -3.48
C ALA A 95 -8.99 -10.02 -2.79
N PHE A 96 -10.04 -9.48 -2.17
CA PHE A 96 -9.94 -8.23 -1.42
C PHE A 96 -9.58 -8.43 0.06
N ARG A 97 -8.91 -7.43 0.64
CA ARG A 97 -8.70 -7.33 2.09
C ARG A 97 -10.06 -7.25 2.81
N PRO A 98 -10.19 -7.84 4.02
CA PRO A 98 -11.45 -7.84 4.75
C PRO A 98 -11.89 -6.41 5.13
N ALA A 99 -13.19 -6.24 5.36
CA ALA A 99 -13.78 -4.94 5.69
C ALA A 99 -13.30 -4.32 7.02
N THR A 100 -12.49 -5.05 7.79
CA THR A 100 -11.85 -4.57 9.03
C THR A 100 -10.44 -4.04 8.81
N ARG A 101 -9.90 -4.17 7.58
CA ARG A 101 -8.56 -3.68 7.26
C ARG A 101 -8.59 -2.17 7.10
N VAL A 102 -7.92 -1.45 8.01
CA VAL A 102 -7.63 -0.03 7.82
C VAL A 102 -6.70 0.15 6.62
N CYS A 103 -7.16 0.89 5.63
CA CYS A 103 -6.43 1.23 4.41
C CYS A 103 -5.89 2.65 4.42
N ARG A 104 -6.56 3.54 5.16
CA ARG A 104 -6.05 4.87 5.51
C ARG A 104 -6.27 5.09 7.01
N PRO A 105 -5.21 5.23 7.82
CA PRO A 105 -5.36 5.55 9.23
C PRO A 105 -5.80 7.00 9.39
N ALA A 106 -6.61 7.28 10.41
CA ALA A 106 -6.87 8.64 10.86
C ALA A 106 -5.55 9.31 11.29
N GLY A 107 -5.32 10.55 10.84
CA GLY A 107 -4.34 11.50 11.38
C GLY A 107 -2.94 10.96 11.71
N PHE A 108 -2.00 11.14 10.77
CA PHE A 108 -0.54 10.84 10.78
C PHE A 108 -0.04 9.51 11.41
N PRO A 109 0.88 8.79 10.74
CA PRO A 109 1.76 7.89 11.46
C PRO A 109 2.58 8.72 12.45
N LEU A 110 2.58 8.30 13.72
CA LEU A 110 3.55 8.78 14.71
C LEU A 110 4.91 8.83 14.00
N ASN A 111 5.59 9.98 13.99
CA ASN A 111 7.03 9.97 13.78
C ASN A 111 7.56 8.95 14.79
N GLY A 112 8.29 7.91 14.36
CA GLY A 112 8.58 6.66 15.09
C GLY A 112 9.24 6.76 16.48
N ALA A 113 9.19 7.92 17.12
CA ALA A 113 9.54 8.24 18.50
C ALA A 113 8.36 8.18 19.49
N GLY A 114 7.13 7.84 19.07
CA GLY A 114 6.00 7.62 20.00
C GLY A 114 5.65 8.84 20.86
N VAL A 115 6.05 10.04 20.43
CA VAL A 115 5.76 11.29 21.14
C VAL A 115 4.48 11.90 20.58
N PRO A 116 3.43 12.10 21.38
CA PRO A 116 2.27 12.85 20.94
C PRO A 116 2.70 14.30 20.70
N TYR A 117 2.93 14.67 19.43
CA TYR A 117 3.09 16.07 19.07
C TYR A 117 1.73 16.73 19.18
N ARG A 118 1.47 17.37 20.33
CA ARG A 118 0.42 18.37 20.56
C ARG A 118 -1.00 17.92 20.17
N VAL A 119 -1.77 17.56 21.20
CA VAL A 119 -3.22 17.68 21.32
C VAL A 119 -3.90 18.51 20.19
N GLY A 120 -4.64 17.87 19.26
CA GLY A 120 -5.47 18.53 18.25
C GLY A 120 -5.29 18.12 16.77
N THR A 121 -4.25 17.37 16.39
CA THR A 121 -3.99 17.03 14.97
C THR A 121 -4.40 15.59 14.68
N GLY A 122 -5.51 15.39 13.95
CA GLY A 122 -6.03 14.07 13.58
C GLY A 122 -7.30 13.64 14.33
N ASP A 123 -7.70 14.35 15.38
CA ASP A 123 -8.88 14.02 16.21
C ASP A 123 -10.22 14.17 15.46
N CYS A 124 -10.20 14.79 14.28
CA CYS A 124 -11.35 14.96 13.40
C CYS A 124 -11.20 14.17 12.09
N ASP A 125 -10.28 13.21 12.04
CA ASP A 125 -10.05 12.35 10.89
C ASP A 125 -10.68 10.97 11.12
N VAL A 126 -11.42 10.46 10.15
CA VAL A 126 -12.01 9.12 10.23
C VAL A 126 -11.01 8.13 9.64
N PRO A 127 -10.73 6.97 10.26
CA PRO A 127 -9.95 5.95 9.60
C PRO A 127 -10.80 5.25 8.53
N GLU A 128 -10.34 5.22 7.28
CA GLU A 128 -11.00 4.44 6.25
C GLU A 128 -10.59 2.97 6.31
N MET A 129 -11.62 2.12 6.25
CA MET A 129 -11.48 0.68 6.14
C MET A 129 -11.84 0.21 4.75
N CYS A 130 -11.21 -0.87 4.32
CA CYS A 130 -11.61 -1.56 3.10
C CYS A 130 -13.08 -1.97 3.14
N THR A 131 -13.68 -2.17 1.98
CA THR A 131 -15.08 -2.62 1.89
C THR A 131 -15.21 -4.14 1.88
N GLY A 132 -14.10 -4.88 1.71
CA GLY A 132 -14.13 -6.32 1.45
C GLY A 132 -14.49 -6.69 0.01
N SER A 133 -14.66 -5.72 -0.88
CA SER A 133 -15.19 -5.92 -2.23
C SER A 133 -14.61 -4.96 -3.29
N SER A 134 -13.59 -4.17 -2.94
CA SER A 134 -12.93 -3.22 -3.83
C SER A 134 -11.44 -3.15 -3.50
N ALA A 135 -10.62 -2.94 -4.54
CA ALA A 135 -9.18 -2.71 -4.42
C ALA A 135 -8.85 -1.33 -3.82
N ASP A 136 -9.74 -0.36 -4.03
CA ASP A 136 -9.56 1.00 -3.56
C ASP A 136 -9.95 1.17 -2.10
N CYS A 137 -9.19 2.01 -1.40
CA CYS A 137 -9.63 2.54 -0.12
C CYS A 137 -10.77 3.54 -0.36
N PRO A 138 -11.82 3.57 0.48
CA PRO A 138 -12.86 4.60 0.38
C PRO A 138 -12.30 6.03 0.37
N ALA A 139 -13.13 6.97 -0.10
CA ALA A 139 -12.82 8.39 -0.05
C ALA A 139 -12.48 8.81 1.39
N ASP A 140 -11.56 9.75 1.50
CA ASP A 140 -11.11 10.32 2.77
C ASP A 140 -12.24 11.14 3.40
N VAL A 141 -12.65 10.80 4.63
CA VAL A 141 -13.76 11.46 5.32
C VAL A 141 -13.28 12.08 6.63
N VAL A 142 -13.76 13.29 6.89
CA VAL A 142 -13.57 13.97 8.19
C VAL A 142 -14.79 13.75 9.09
N GLU A 143 -14.56 13.76 10.39
CA GLU A 143 -15.61 13.74 11.40
C GLU A 143 -16.59 14.92 11.19
N PRO A 144 -17.91 14.71 11.40
CA PRO A 144 -18.90 15.77 11.24
C PRO A 144 -18.68 16.92 12.21
N ALA A 145 -19.24 18.08 11.90
CA ALA A 145 -19.06 19.29 12.71
C ALA A 145 -19.62 19.21 14.15
N THR A 146 -20.29 18.11 14.49
CA THR A 146 -20.85 17.84 15.82
C THR A 146 -19.92 17.00 16.70
N THR A 147 -18.84 16.44 16.14
CA THR A 147 -17.91 15.59 16.90
C THR A 147 -17.08 16.47 17.82
N VAL A 148 -17.16 16.25 19.14
CA VAL A 148 -16.30 16.91 20.12
C VAL A 148 -14.92 16.27 20.04
N CYS A 149 -13.95 17.01 19.52
CA CYS A 149 -12.57 16.55 19.38
C CYS A 149 -11.71 16.91 20.61
N ARG A 150 -12.13 17.91 21.38
CA ARG A 150 -11.55 18.22 22.68
C ARG A 150 -12.64 18.60 23.67
N PRO A 151 -12.80 17.85 24.77
CA PRO A 151 -13.72 18.22 25.83
C PRO A 151 -13.11 19.34 26.69
N SER A 152 -13.98 20.15 27.27
CA SER A 152 -13.63 21.19 28.25
C SER A 152 -12.85 20.60 29.44
N ALA A 153 -11.68 21.15 29.76
CA ALA A 153 -10.81 20.74 30.87
C ALA A 153 -10.80 21.71 32.06
N GLY A 154 -11.97 21.91 32.69
CA GLY A 154 -12.11 22.59 33.98
C GLY A 154 -12.25 24.11 33.88
N VAL A 155 -11.99 24.83 34.98
CA VAL A 155 -12.28 26.28 35.07
C VAL A 155 -11.48 27.17 34.11
N CYS A 156 -10.42 26.62 33.54
CA CYS A 156 -9.55 27.24 32.55
C CYS A 156 -9.97 27.02 31.11
N ASP A 157 -10.80 26.02 30.90
CA ASP A 157 -11.11 25.46 29.62
C ASP A 157 -12.55 24.99 29.73
N THR A 158 -13.45 25.97 29.61
CA THR A 158 -14.89 25.79 29.77
C THR A 158 -15.58 25.54 28.44
N HIS A 159 -14.83 25.60 27.34
CA HIS A 159 -15.34 25.35 26.00
C HIS A 159 -14.89 23.97 25.56
N ALA A 160 -15.74 23.27 24.81
CA ALA A 160 -15.35 22.05 24.15
C ALA A 160 -15.19 22.37 22.66
N GLU A 161 -14.06 22.03 22.07
CA GLU A 161 -13.85 22.20 20.64
C GLU A 161 -14.52 21.03 19.89
N THR A 162 -15.26 21.42 18.87
CA THR A 162 -15.91 20.51 17.94
C THR A 162 -15.20 20.57 16.59
N CYS A 163 -15.18 19.44 15.89
CA CYS A 163 -14.71 19.38 14.52
C CYS A 163 -15.47 20.39 13.66
N THR A 164 -14.85 20.87 12.58
CA THR A 164 -15.50 21.82 11.67
C THR A 164 -16.28 21.13 10.55
N GLY A 165 -16.13 19.81 10.39
CA GLY A 165 -16.64 19.06 9.23
C GLY A 165 -15.87 19.31 7.93
N GLY A 166 -14.79 20.10 7.97
CA GLY A 166 -13.93 20.37 6.80
C GLY A 166 -12.43 20.26 7.09
N SER A 167 -12.05 19.91 8.32
CA SER A 167 -10.66 19.78 8.77
C SER A 167 -10.49 18.49 9.55
N LYS A 168 -9.38 17.79 9.28
CA LYS A 168 -8.89 16.62 10.03
C LYS A 168 -8.33 16.99 11.41
N SER A 169 -8.00 18.26 11.60
CA SER A 169 -7.52 18.79 12.88
C SER A 169 -8.67 19.39 13.68
N CYS A 170 -8.64 19.16 14.98
CA CYS A 170 -9.46 19.86 15.95
C CYS A 170 -9.09 21.35 15.95
N PRO A 171 -10.06 22.28 16.12
CA PRO A 171 -9.77 23.69 16.30
C PRO A 171 -8.79 23.96 17.45
N ALA A 172 -8.15 25.12 17.40
CA ALA A 172 -7.28 25.57 18.49
C ALA A 172 -8.08 25.68 19.80
N ASP A 173 -7.46 25.21 20.87
CA ASP A 173 -7.98 25.28 22.24
C ASP A 173 -8.32 26.73 22.64
N VAL A 174 -9.57 26.95 23.07
CA VAL A 174 -10.04 28.25 23.51
C VAL A 174 -10.17 28.26 25.03
N SER A 175 -9.09 28.65 25.70
CA SER A 175 -9.08 28.80 27.15
C SER A 175 -9.90 30.01 27.62
N ALA A 176 -10.59 29.88 28.76
CA ALA A 176 -11.38 30.95 29.36
C ALA A 176 -10.50 32.13 29.78
N ALA A 177 -10.96 33.37 29.53
CA ALA A 177 -10.28 34.61 29.96
C ALA A 177 -10.46 34.89 31.47
N VAL A 178 -10.30 33.86 32.31
CA VAL A 178 -10.46 33.92 33.76
C VAL A 178 -9.19 33.47 34.47
N VAL A 179 -9.03 33.83 35.74
CA VAL A 179 -7.96 33.32 36.59
C VAL A 179 -8.16 31.82 36.77
N CYS A 180 -7.29 31.06 36.12
CA CYS A 180 -7.26 29.62 36.08
C CYS A 180 -6.96 28.95 37.42
N ARG A 181 -6.15 29.64 38.23
CA ARG A 181 -5.83 29.26 39.60
C ARG A 181 -5.63 30.54 40.40
N GLY A 182 -6.44 30.73 41.44
CA GLY A 182 -6.24 31.81 42.40
C GLY A 182 -4.92 31.63 43.16
N SER A 183 -4.32 32.73 43.60
CA SER A 183 -3.12 32.73 44.43
C SER A 183 -3.32 31.92 45.71
N ALA A 184 -2.47 30.92 45.97
CA ALA A 184 -2.47 30.16 47.23
C ALA A 184 -1.67 30.83 48.37
N GLY A 185 -1.29 32.10 48.23
CA GLY A 185 -0.59 32.86 49.26
C GLY A 185 0.09 34.12 48.72
N SER A 186 0.76 34.87 49.59
CA SER A 186 1.41 36.15 49.27
C SER A 186 2.57 36.07 48.27
N CYS A 187 3.04 34.85 47.96
CA CYS A 187 4.11 34.60 46.99
C CYS A 187 3.67 33.71 45.81
N ASP A 188 2.38 33.35 45.73
CA ASP A 188 1.84 32.56 44.60
C ASP A 188 1.08 33.48 43.65
N LEU A 189 1.57 33.62 42.42
CA LEU A 189 0.91 34.44 41.42
C LEU A 189 -0.25 33.65 40.78
N PRO A 190 -1.40 34.29 40.55
CA PRO A 190 -2.51 33.62 39.91
C PRO A 190 -2.10 33.22 38.50
N ARG A 191 -2.34 31.96 38.11
CA ARG A 191 -2.11 31.53 36.73
C ARG A 191 -3.27 32.05 35.90
N SER A 192 -3.00 32.91 34.93
CA SER A 192 -3.99 33.44 33.97
C SER A 192 -3.53 33.08 32.55
N VAL A 193 -4.47 32.72 31.68
CA VAL A 193 -4.23 32.36 30.27
C VAL A 193 -4.50 33.51 29.31
N ILE A 194 -4.71 34.74 29.82
CA ILE A 194 -4.84 35.92 28.96
C ILE A 194 -3.60 35.97 28.04
N PRO A 195 -3.75 35.98 26.70
CA PRO A 195 -2.62 36.24 25.83
C PRO A 195 -2.08 37.58 26.29
N ARG A 196 -0.85 37.63 26.80
CA ARG A 196 -0.23 38.88 27.23
C ARG A 196 -0.39 39.85 26.06
N ALA A 197 -1.30 40.82 26.19
CA ALA A 197 -1.22 42.02 25.38
C ALA A 197 0.21 42.49 25.56
N SER A 198 0.95 42.54 24.46
CA SER A 198 2.37 42.87 24.43
C SER A 198 2.57 44.17 25.19
N THR A 199 2.92 44.09 26.47
CA THR A 199 3.25 45.26 27.26
C THR A 199 4.60 45.70 26.72
N THR A 200 4.56 46.65 25.79
CA THR A 200 5.74 47.41 25.38
C THR A 200 6.42 47.87 26.66
N PRO A 201 7.72 47.59 26.87
CA PRO A 201 8.38 47.97 28.11
C PRO A 201 8.41 49.49 28.19
N THR A 202 7.66 50.07 29.12
CA THR A 202 7.73 51.49 29.44
C THR A 202 9.16 51.80 29.86
N ALA A 203 9.79 52.72 29.14
CA ALA A 203 11.18 53.10 29.34
C ALA A 203 11.47 53.49 30.80
N ARG A 204 12.55 52.92 31.33
CA ARG A 204 13.09 53.19 32.67
C ARG A 204 13.53 54.67 32.75
N PRO A 205 13.08 55.47 33.74
CA PRO A 205 13.60 56.83 33.89
C PRO A 205 15.06 56.77 34.36
N THR A 206 15.95 57.41 33.60
CA THR A 206 17.35 57.61 33.94
C THR A 206 17.45 58.59 35.11
N THR A 207 17.76 58.09 36.30
CA THR A 207 18.21 58.93 37.41
C THR A 207 19.59 59.50 37.08
N THR A 208 19.61 60.79 36.76
CA THR A 208 20.85 61.58 36.69
C THR A 208 21.34 61.79 38.12
N ARG A 209 22.50 61.23 38.47
CA ARG A 209 23.18 61.52 39.73
C ARG A 209 24.21 62.62 39.47
N ARG A 210 24.01 63.77 40.11
CA ARG A 210 25.01 64.83 40.26
C ARG A 210 26.21 64.34 41.05
#